data_AF-A0A2S3ZW76-F1
#
_entry.id   AF-A0A2S3ZW76-F1
#
_cell.length_a   1.000
_cell.length_b   1.000
_cell.length_c   1.000
_cell.angle_alpha   90.00
_cell.angle_beta   90.00
_cell.angle_gamma   90.00
#
_symmetry.space_group_name_H-M   'P 1'
#
loop_
_entity.id
_entity.type
_entity.pdbx_description
1 polymer ?
#
loop_
_entity_poly.entity_id
_entity_poly.type
_entity_poly.pdbx_seq_one_letter_code
_entity_poly.pdbx_strand_id
1 'polypeptide(L)'
;MSSTTEQNAPESRSRRIDTRFSSAELALVEKVAAWCGLPPSAFVRGAALAAAKQADGHGHGHDDGSMALSAASLLSAEQITVLDAARVEVKRIGVNLNQLTRLGHQGVLDLGALSSVVEELAQQHGHMVGVLGGKG
;
A
#
# COMPACT_ATOMS: atom_id res chain seq x y z
N MET A 1 18.96 16.27 -26.50
CA MET A 1 18.03 17.11 -25.72
C MET A 1 17.18 16.17 -24.90
N SER A 2 17.51 16.01 -23.62
CA SER A 2 16.89 15.02 -22.73
C SER A 2 15.82 15.71 -21.90
N SER A 3 14.56 15.33 -22.13
CA SER A 3 13.41 15.86 -21.41
C SER A 3 13.37 15.27 -20.01
N THR A 4 13.60 16.12 -19.00
CA THR A 4 13.41 15.79 -17.59
C THR A 4 11.92 15.59 -17.34
N THR A 5 11.51 14.37 -17.01
CA THR A 5 10.16 14.07 -16.52
C THR A 5 9.98 14.69 -15.14
N GLU A 6 9.35 15.86 -15.08
CA GLU A 6 8.95 16.49 -13.82
C GLU A 6 7.85 15.65 -13.15
N GLN A 7 8.21 14.97 -12.06
CA GLN A 7 7.24 14.35 -11.15
C GLN A 7 6.53 15.46 -10.38
N ASN A 8 5.36 15.87 -10.87
CA ASN A 8 4.51 16.83 -10.16
C ASN A 8 4.08 16.26 -8.80
N ALA A 9 4.34 17.02 -7.73
CA ALA A 9 3.82 16.71 -6.41
C ALA A 9 2.28 16.77 -6.42
N PRO A 10 1.59 15.88 -5.69
CA PRO A 10 0.14 15.92 -5.60
C PRO A 10 -0.34 17.25 -5.00
N GLU A 11 -1.47 17.74 -5.49
CA GLU A 11 -2.06 19.01 -5.07
C GLU A 11 -2.26 19.06 -3.54
N SER A 12 -1.90 20.20 -2.95
CA SER A 12 -1.98 20.39 -1.50
C SER A 12 -3.42 20.44 -1.03
N ARG A 13 -3.77 19.57 -0.07
CA ARG A 13 -5.12 19.50 0.50
C ARG A 13 -5.30 20.58 1.57
N SER A 14 -6.08 21.61 1.25
CA SER A 14 -6.25 22.82 2.10
C SER A 14 -7.41 22.76 3.10
N ARG A 15 -8.35 21.82 2.94
CA ARG A 15 -9.57 21.72 3.78
C ARG A 15 -9.42 20.66 4.87
N ARG A 16 -9.90 20.98 6.07
CA ARG A 16 -9.90 20.10 7.25
C ARG A 16 -11.33 19.84 7.72
N ILE A 17 -11.58 18.60 8.14
CA ILE A 17 -12.80 18.18 8.84
C ILE A 17 -12.37 17.83 10.27
N ASP A 18 -13.09 18.33 11.27
CA ASP A 18 -12.82 18.05 12.69
C ASP A 18 -13.85 17.06 13.23
N THR A 19 -13.37 16.00 13.88
CA THR A 19 -14.22 14.92 14.43
C THR A 19 -13.73 14.53 15.82
N ARG A 20 -14.66 14.28 16.74
CA ARG A 20 -14.34 13.87 18.11
C ARG A 20 -14.28 12.35 18.20
N PHE A 21 -13.25 11.85 18.87
CA PHE A 21 -13.08 10.44 19.22
C PHE A 21 -13.01 10.31 20.74
N SER A 22 -13.62 9.27 21.27
CA SER A 22 -13.25 8.77 22.59
C SER A 22 -11.84 8.17 22.56
N SER A 23 -11.24 8.01 23.74
CA SER A 23 -9.90 7.41 23.86
C SER A 23 -9.83 5.99 23.29
N ALA A 24 -10.90 5.20 23.44
CA ALA A 24 -10.97 3.84 22.93
C ALA A 24 -11.06 3.79 21.39
N GLU A 25 -11.85 4.69 20.79
CA GLU A 25 -11.98 4.77 19.33
C GLU A 25 -10.68 5.23 18.69
N LEU A 26 -10.01 6.23 19.27
CA LEU A 26 -8.73 6.70 18.75
C LEU A 26 -7.66 5.61 18.81
N ALA A 27 -7.56 4.88 19.93
CA ALA A 27 -6.62 3.79 20.08
C ALA A 27 -6.85 2.67 19.06
N LEU A 28 -8.12 2.37 18.75
CA LEU A 28 -8.46 1.41 17.71
C LEU A 28 -8.02 1.90 16.32
N VAL A 29 -8.30 3.16 15.99
CA VAL A 29 -7.89 3.77 14.72
C VAL A 29 -6.38 3.75 14.56
N GLU A 30 -5.62 4.13 15.60
CA GLU A 30 -4.16 4.11 15.57
C GLU A 30 -3.59 2.71 15.38
N LYS A 31 -4.14 1.73 16.11
CA LYS A 31 -3.72 0.32 15.99
C LYS A 31 -3.92 -0.21 14.57
N VAL A 32 -5.10 0.03 13.99
CA VAL A 32 -5.42 -0.47 12.64
C VAL A 32 -4.62 0.29 11.58
N ALA A 33 -4.50 1.62 11.71
CA ALA A 33 -3.69 2.42 10.79
C ALA A 33 -2.21 1.98 10.80
N ALA A 34 -1.65 1.72 11.98
CA ALA A 34 -0.29 1.19 12.12
C ALA A 34 -0.14 -0.19 11.49
N TRP A 35 -1.12 -1.08 11.67
CA TRP A 35 -1.12 -2.39 11.02
C TRP A 35 -1.16 -2.29 9.49
N CYS A 36 -1.89 -1.30 8.95
CA CYS A 36 -1.92 -0.98 7.53
C CYS A 36 -0.70 -0.16 7.04
N GLY A 37 0.24 0.23 7.90
CA GLY A 37 1.39 1.06 7.53
C GLY A 37 1.03 2.50 7.13
N LEU A 38 -0.12 3.01 7.58
CA LEU A 38 -0.63 4.33 7.24
C LEU A 38 -0.64 5.27 8.46
N PRO A 39 -0.43 6.58 8.28
CA PRO A 39 -0.77 7.56 9.30
C PRO A 39 -2.27 7.52 9.63
N PRO A 40 -2.69 7.73 10.90
CA PRO A 40 -4.11 7.69 11.28
C PRO A 40 -5.01 8.59 10.43
N SER A 41 -4.54 9.79 10.07
CA SER A 41 -5.28 10.73 9.22
C SER A 41 -5.47 10.23 7.78
N ALA A 42 -4.50 9.50 7.23
CA ALA A 42 -4.60 8.90 5.90
C ALA A 42 -5.59 7.72 5.91
N PHE A 43 -5.55 6.91 6.96
CA PHE A 43 -6.48 5.81 7.18
C PHE A 43 -7.93 6.30 7.32
N VAL A 44 -8.18 7.25 8.23
CA VAL A 44 -9.52 7.83 8.44
C VAL A 44 -10.07 8.48 7.18
N ARG A 45 -9.24 9.23 6.44
CA ARG A 45 -9.66 9.83 5.16
C ARG A 45 -10.03 8.76 4.14
N GLY A 46 -9.24 7.69 4.02
CA GLY A 46 -9.52 6.59 3.09
C GLY A 46 -10.86 5.93 3.41
N ALA A 47 -11.10 5.61 4.68
CA ALA A 47 -12.35 5.03 5.15
C ALA A 47 -13.55 5.96 4.89
N ALA A 48 -13.42 7.25 5.21
CA ALA A 48 -14.48 8.24 5.01
C ALA A 48 -14.83 8.42 3.51
N LEU A 49 -13.83 8.46 2.63
CA LEU A 49 -14.06 8.55 1.18
C LEU A 49 -14.70 7.27 0.61
N ALA A 50 -14.29 6.09 1.10
CA ALA A 50 -14.92 4.83 0.69
C ALA A 50 -16.39 4.79 1.09
N ALA A 51 -16.72 5.17 2.32
CA ALA A 51 -18.09 5.27 2.80
C ALA A 51 -18.90 6.32 2.00
N ALA A 52 -18.31 7.48 1.71
CA ALA A 52 -18.97 8.52 0.91
C ALA A 52 -19.29 8.04 -0.51
N LYS A 53 -18.36 7.34 -1.18
CA LYS A 53 -18.58 6.78 -2.53
C LYS A 53 -19.71 5.75 -2.54
N GLN A 54 -19.82 4.93 -1.50
CA GLN A 54 -20.90 3.98 -1.35
C GLN A 54 -22.26 4.68 -1.13
N ALA A 55 -22.27 5.76 -0.33
CA ALA A 55 -23.47 6.53 -0.05
C ALA A 55 -23.96 7.37 -1.25
N ASP A 56 -23.05 7.85 -2.09
CA ASP A 56 -23.34 8.74 -3.23
C ASP A 56 -23.89 7.99 -4.46
N GLY A 57 -24.25 6.71 -4.34
CA GLY A 57 -24.97 5.96 -5.37
C GLY A 57 -24.19 5.68 -6.67
N HIS A 58 -22.93 6.11 -6.78
CA HIS A 58 -22.02 5.79 -7.91
C HIS A 58 -21.53 4.32 -7.88
N GLY A 59 -22.33 3.42 -7.32
CA GLY A 59 -22.04 2.01 -7.15
C GLY A 59 -22.51 1.10 -8.29
N HIS A 60 -23.31 1.57 -9.25
CA HIS A 60 -23.71 0.74 -10.39
C HIS A 60 -23.91 1.52 -11.70
N GLY A 61 -22.94 1.39 -12.61
CA GLY A 61 -23.03 1.72 -14.02
C GLY A 61 -21.77 1.24 -14.77
N HIS A 62 -21.90 0.10 -15.49
CA HIS A 62 -21.00 -0.54 -16.48
C HIS A 62 -20.07 0.43 -17.24
N ASP A 63 -18.86 0.10 -17.69
CA ASP A 63 -18.12 -1.16 -17.85
C ASP A 63 -16.63 -0.80 -18.05
N ASP A 64 -15.74 -1.75 -17.74
CA ASP A 64 -14.28 -1.75 -17.93
C ASP A 64 -13.41 -1.36 -16.71
N GLY A 65 -12.91 -2.40 -16.03
CA GLY A 65 -11.64 -2.39 -15.31
C GLY A 65 -11.54 -1.64 -13.97
N SER A 66 -12.34 -1.93 -12.95
CA SER A 66 -11.95 -1.54 -11.58
C SER A 66 -12.61 -2.38 -10.48
N MET A 67 -11.77 -3.12 -9.76
CA MET A 67 -12.08 -3.98 -8.63
C MET A 67 -12.95 -3.29 -7.58
N ALA A 68 -14.21 -3.71 -7.53
CA ALA A 68 -15.08 -3.50 -6.38
C ALA A 68 -14.47 -4.21 -5.16
N LEU A 69 -13.95 -3.45 -4.20
CA LEU A 69 -13.69 -3.95 -2.85
C LEU A 69 -15.03 -4.15 -2.14
N SER A 70 -15.71 -5.24 -2.52
CA SER A 70 -16.78 -5.84 -1.75
C SER A 70 -16.23 -6.27 -0.40
N ALA A 71 -16.90 -5.87 0.68
CA ALA A 71 -16.61 -6.26 2.05
C ALA A 71 -16.88 -7.76 2.34
N ALA A 72 -16.64 -8.63 1.36
CA ALA A 72 -16.86 -10.07 1.42
C ALA A 72 -15.78 -10.87 0.68
N SER A 73 -14.52 -10.40 0.65
CA SER A 73 -13.39 -11.33 0.45
C SER A 73 -12.81 -11.67 1.82
N LEU A 74 -13.51 -12.55 2.54
CA LEU A 74 -12.84 -13.40 3.52
C LEU A 74 -11.83 -14.21 2.70
N LEU A 75 -10.60 -13.71 2.62
CA LEU A 75 -9.48 -14.42 2.02
C LEU A 75 -9.53 -15.86 2.52
N SER A 76 -9.47 -16.83 1.61
CA SER A 76 -9.41 -18.24 2.03
C SER A 76 -8.18 -18.43 2.92
N ALA A 77 -8.19 -19.45 3.79
CA ALA A 77 -7.03 -19.75 4.64
C ALA A 77 -5.74 -19.92 3.83
N GLU A 78 -5.86 -20.42 2.59
CA GLU A 78 -4.77 -20.51 1.63
C GLU A 78 -4.28 -19.13 1.18
N GLN A 79 -5.17 -18.20 0.82
CA GLN A 79 -4.81 -16.83 0.45
C GLN A 79 -4.19 -16.05 1.60
N ILE A 80 -4.64 -16.26 2.84
CA ILE A 80 -4.03 -15.67 4.04
C ILE A 80 -2.60 -16.19 4.21
N THR A 81 -2.39 -17.50 4.02
CA THR A 81 -1.05 -18.11 4.12
C THR A 81 -0.11 -17.57 3.04
N VAL A 82 -0.60 -17.42 1.80
CA VAL A 82 0.18 -16.81 0.70
C VAL A 82 0.52 -15.35 1.00
N LEU A 83 -0.42 -14.59 1.58
CA LEU A 83 -0.19 -13.20 1.96
C LEU A 83 0.82 -13.08 3.11
N ASP A 84 0.75 -13.94 4.11
CA ASP A 84 1.72 -13.97 5.21
C ASP A 84 3.12 -14.34 4.72
N ALA A 85 3.24 -15.30 3.81
CA ALA A 85 4.50 -15.65 3.16
C ALA A 85 5.08 -14.47 2.36
N ALA A 86 4.24 -13.82 1.53
CA ALA A 86 4.64 -12.63 0.78
C ALA A 86 5.08 -11.48 1.71
N ARG A 87 4.39 -11.28 2.84
CA ARG A 87 4.74 -10.26 3.83
C ARG A 87 6.11 -10.52 4.47
N VAL A 88 6.42 -11.77 4.81
CA VAL A 88 7.74 -12.15 5.34
C VAL A 88 8.83 -11.84 4.31
N GLU A 89 8.57 -12.15 3.04
CA GLU A 89 9.54 -11.97 1.97
C GLU A 89 9.80 -10.48 1.67
N VAL A 90 8.75 -9.66 1.59
CA VAL A 90 8.88 -8.20 1.45
C VAL A 90 9.64 -7.60 2.62
N LYS A 91 9.42 -8.10 3.85
CA LYS A 91 10.17 -7.64 5.03
C LYS A 91 11.66 -8.00 4.90
N ARG A 92 11.99 -9.18 4.40
CA ARG A 92 13.38 -9.62 4.16
C ARG A 92 14.07 -8.73 3.12
N ILE A 93 13.41 -8.48 1.99
CA ILE A 93 13.88 -7.59 0.93
C ILE A 93 14.12 -6.17 1.47
N GLY A 94 13.19 -5.66 2.28
CA GLY A 94 13.32 -4.35 2.92
C GLY A 94 14.52 -4.24 3.87
N VAL A 95 14.83 -5.32 4.61
CA VAL A 95 16.05 -5.38 5.46
C VAL A 95 17.31 -5.34 4.59
N ASN A 96 17.35 -6.11 3.51
CA ASN A 96 18.49 -6.12 2.58
C ASN A 96 18.70 -4.76 1.92
N LEU A 97 17.63 -4.11 1.47
CA LEU A 97 17.69 -2.77 0.90
C LEU A 97 18.21 -1.75 1.92
N ASN A 98 17.72 -1.79 3.16
CA ASN A 98 18.19 -0.91 4.22
C ASN A 98 19.67 -1.14 4.58
N GLN A 99 20.16 -2.38 4.51
CA GLN A 99 21.58 -2.68 4.66
C GLN A 99 22.41 -2.08 3.52
N LEU A 100 21.96 -2.22 2.26
CA LEU A 100 22.61 -1.61 1.10
C LEU A 100 22.62 -0.08 1.17
N THR A 101 21.54 0.55 1.62
CA THR A 101 21.49 2.00 1.86
C THR A 101 22.52 2.44 2.90
N ARG A 102 22.68 1.67 3.98
CA ARG A 102 23.69 1.96 5.02
C ARG A 102 25.12 1.84 4.48
N LEU A 103 25.41 0.82 3.66
CA LEU A 103 26.71 0.66 3.00
C LEU A 103 26.96 1.77 1.96
N GLY A 104 25.92 2.19 1.25
CA GLY A 104 25.96 3.32 0.32
C GLY A 104 26.31 4.65 1.02
N HIS A 105 25.77 4.91 2.21
CA HIS A 105 26.16 6.06 3.02
C HIS A 105 27.62 5.99 3.53
N GLN A 106 28.23 4.80 3.53
CA GLN A 106 29.65 4.59 3.84
C GLN A 106 30.54 4.64 2.59
N GLY A 107 29.98 5.02 1.43
CA GLY A 107 30.71 5.16 0.17
C GLY A 107 30.92 3.85 -0.61
N VAL A 108 30.33 2.74 -0.16
CA VAL A 108 30.45 1.42 -0.79
C VAL A 108 29.05 0.96 -1.20
N LEU A 109 28.62 1.33 -2.41
CA LEU A 109 27.37 0.83 -2.97
C LEU A 109 27.68 -0.23 -4.03
N ASP A 110 27.37 -1.49 -3.72
CA ASP A 110 27.43 -2.58 -4.69
C ASP A 110 26.16 -2.55 -5.55
N LEU A 111 26.30 -2.05 -6.79
CA LEU A 111 25.21 -1.97 -7.76
C LEU A 111 24.72 -3.35 -8.22
N GLY A 112 25.57 -4.38 -8.18
CA GLY A 112 25.17 -5.75 -8.50
C GLY A 112 24.26 -6.32 -7.43
N ALA A 113 24.63 -6.15 -6.16
CA ALA A 113 23.78 -6.52 -5.04
C ALA A 113 22.44 -5.75 -5.01
N LEU A 114 22.46 -4.46 -5.37
CA LEU A 114 21.24 -3.65 -5.48
C LEU A 114 20.32 -4.14 -6.61
N SER A 115 20.86 -4.45 -7.80
CA SER A 115 20.07 -4.97 -8.93
C SER A 115 19.31 -6.25 -8.54
N SER A 116 19.99 -7.18 -7.88
CA SER A 116 19.39 -8.44 -7.45
C SER A 116 18.24 -8.23 -6.45
N VAL A 117 18.38 -7.30 -5.51
CA VAL A 117 17.31 -6.98 -4.54
C VAL A 117 16.11 -6.31 -5.21
N VAL A 118 16.35 -5.46 -6.21
CA VAL A 118 15.28 -4.79 -6.98
C VAL A 118 14.52 -5.78 -7.88
N GLU A 119 15.22 -6.70 -8.54
CA GLU A 119 14.61 -7.77 -9.34
C GLU A 119 13.74 -8.69 -8.49
N GLU A 120 14.24 -9.07 -7.31
CA GLU A 120 13.51 -9.88 -6.35
C GLU A 120 12.24 -9.17 -5.86
N LEU A 121 12.31 -7.87 -5.56
CA LEU A 121 11.15 -7.07 -5.20
C LEU A 121 10.10 -7.01 -6.32
N ALA A 122 10.54 -6.82 -7.57
CA ALA A 122 9.66 -6.77 -8.73
C ALA A 122 8.93 -8.11 -8.95
N GLN A 123 9.63 -9.24 -8.79
CA GLN A 123 9.05 -10.57 -8.92
C GLN A 123 8.01 -10.85 -7.83
N GLN A 124 8.30 -10.50 -6.58
CA GLN A 124 7.36 -10.67 -5.47
C GLN A 124 6.12 -9.78 -5.62
N HIS A 125 6.30 -8.53 -6.08
CA HIS A 125 5.18 -7.65 -6.38
C HIS A 125 4.32 -8.20 -7.53
N GLY A 126 4.94 -8.72 -8.60
CA GLY A 126 4.24 -9.38 -9.70
C GLY A 126 3.45 -10.61 -9.26
N HIS A 127 4.02 -11.43 -8.36
CA HIS A 127 3.33 -12.59 -7.80
C HIS A 127 2.14 -12.18 -6.94
N MET A 128 2.31 -11.19 -6.07
CA MET A 128 1.24 -10.66 -5.22
C MET A 128 0.11 -10.05 -6.05
N VAL A 129 0.42 -9.31 -7.11
CA VAL A 129 -0.57 -8.79 -8.08
C VAL A 129 -1.26 -9.94 -8.82
N GLY A 130 -0.55 -11.00 -9.20
CA GLY A 130 -1.16 -12.17 -9.84
C GLY A 130 -2.12 -12.93 -8.93
N VAL A 131 -1.80 -13.04 -7.64
CA VAL A 131 -2.63 -13.73 -6.64
C VAL A 131 -3.84 -12.89 -6.23
N LEU A 132 -3.65 -11.57 -6.05
CA LEU A 132 -4.68 -10.68 -5.51
C LEU A 132 -5.45 -9.89 -6.58
N GLY A 133 -4.90 -9.76 -7.78
CA GLY A 133 -5.46 -8.93 -8.85
C GLY A 133 -6.64 -9.55 -9.58
N GLY A 134 -6.87 -10.86 -9.42
CA GLY A 134 -7.89 -11.60 -10.16
C GLY A 134 -7.55 -11.68 -11.65
N LYS A 135 -7.66 -12.87 -12.25
CA LYS A 135 -7.89 -12.93 -13.69
C LYS A 135 -9.28 -12.33 -13.92
N GLY A 136 -9.33 -11.10 -14.42
CA GLY A 136 -10.51 -10.58 -15.10
C GLY A 136 -10.85 -11.45 -16.30
#